data_AF-A0A7S3LM19-F1
#
_entry.id   AF-A0A7S3LM19-F1
#
_cell.length_a   1.000
_cell.length_b   1.000
_cell.length_c   1.000
_cell.angle_alpha   90.00
_cell.angle_beta   90.00
_cell.angle_gamma   90.00
#
_symmetry.space_group_name_H-M   'P 1'
#
loop_
_entity.id
_entity.type
_entity.pdbx_description
1 polymer ?
#
loop_
_entity_poly.entity_id
_entity_poly.type
_entity_poly.pdbx_seq_one_letter_code
_entity_poly.pdbx_strand_id
1 'polypeptide(L)'
;MDNMAASTKQSHRPNPAFWLKPVCVAVCSLSMIYCTGHIALGIQHIRADKNWKYPNPDGLLCGLAGAGIGQICCVAYQYLRRQVLLKSSSKKLIQLRKLEYSRSFVQDVLAHMQRVELFLLVPYLSLTWMFSLMPESYYDIESPCNFFHVLVQLLVVDFFTYVFHVGEHTISRWYILTHKAHHKFTNPQLFNGMYAYHIVALISLICLYVENYLKLLTQPFSILYF
;
A
#
# COMPACT_ATOMS: atom_id res chain seq x y z
N MET A 1 -45.78 -7.40 42.75
CA MET A 1 -45.93 -6.39 41.69
C MET A 1 -44.78 -6.62 40.72
N ASP A 2 -45.08 -7.40 39.70
CA ASP A 2 -44.11 -7.99 38.77
C ASP A 2 -43.66 -6.97 37.73
N ASN A 3 -42.36 -6.70 37.70
CA ASN A 3 -41.73 -5.88 36.67
C ASN A 3 -41.57 -6.71 35.39
N MET A 4 -42.53 -6.59 34.47
CA MET A 4 -42.41 -7.09 33.10
C MET A 4 -41.29 -6.35 32.37
N ALA A 5 -40.13 -7.00 32.24
CA ALA A 5 -39.06 -6.58 31.37
C ALA A 5 -39.49 -6.76 29.91
N ALA A 6 -39.74 -5.64 29.22
CA ALA A 6 -40.01 -5.61 27.79
C ALA A 6 -38.76 -6.08 27.02
N SER A 7 -38.79 -7.33 26.56
CA SER A 7 -37.80 -7.89 25.63
C SER A 7 -37.99 -7.24 24.26
N THR A 8 -37.20 -6.21 23.98
CA THR A 8 -37.12 -5.58 22.66
C THR A 8 -36.52 -6.59 21.69
N LYS A 9 -37.35 -7.17 20.82
CA LYS A 9 -36.93 -7.97 19.68
C LYS A 9 -36.02 -7.11 18.79
N GLN A 10 -34.71 -7.27 18.97
CA GLN A 10 -33.70 -6.61 18.17
C GLN A 10 -33.82 -7.15 16.74
N SER A 11 -34.40 -6.37 15.83
CA SER A 11 -34.58 -6.78 14.45
C SER A 11 -33.21 -7.07 13.84
N HIS A 12 -32.94 -8.32 13.50
CA HIS A 12 -31.69 -8.75 12.90
C HIS A 12 -31.66 -8.22 11.45
N ARG A 13 -31.19 -6.98 11.26
CA ARG A 13 -30.91 -6.48 9.92
C ARG A 13 -29.70 -7.27 9.41
N PRO A 14 -29.78 -7.91 8.23
CA PRO A 14 -28.65 -8.62 7.66
C PRO A 14 -27.49 -7.64 7.53
N ASN A 15 -26.34 -8.00 8.09
CA ASN A 15 -25.16 -7.16 8.04
C ASN A 15 -24.73 -7.07 6.56
N PRO A 16 -24.75 -5.87 5.93
CA PRO A 16 -24.36 -5.72 4.53
C PRO A 16 -22.93 -6.19 4.26
N ALA A 17 -22.08 -6.24 5.30
CA ALA A 17 -20.74 -6.82 5.22
C ALA A 17 -20.73 -8.32 4.89
N PHE A 18 -21.86 -9.04 4.99
CA PHE A 18 -21.94 -10.47 4.67
C PHE A 18 -21.68 -10.75 3.18
N TRP A 19 -22.15 -9.88 2.28
CA TRP A 19 -21.98 -10.05 0.83
C TRP A 19 -20.66 -9.49 0.30
N LEU A 20 -20.07 -8.52 1.00
CA LEU A 20 -18.77 -7.94 0.64
C LEU A 20 -17.61 -8.93 0.83
N LYS A 21 -17.71 -9.85 1.80
CA LYS A 21 -16.63 -10.81 2.12
C LYS A 21 -16.15 -11.66 0.93
N PRO A 22 -17.03 -12.43 0.26
CA PRO A 22 -16.61 -13.29 -0.85
C PRO A 22 -16.09 -12.47 -2.04
N VAL A 23 -16.64 -11.28 -2.27
CA VAL A 23 -16.20 -10.38 -3.35
C VAL A 23 -14.78 -9.88 -3.09
N CYS A 24 -14.49 -9.36 -1.88
CA CYS A 24 -13.14 -8.91 -1.53
C CYS A 24 -12.12 -10.05 -1.69
N VAL A 25 -12.41 -11.24 -1.19
CA VAL A 25 -11.49 -12.40 -1.32
C VAL A 25 -11.26 -12.77 -2.78
N ALA A 26 -12.32 -12.86 -3.58
CA ALA A 26 -12.20 -13.19 -4.99
C ALA A 26 -11.35 -12.16 -5.74
N VAL A 27 -11.57 -10.87 -5.50
CA VAL A 27 -10.78 -9.78 -6.08
C VAL A 27 -9.31 -9.90 -5.69
N CYS A 28 -9.01 -10.11 -4.41
CA CYS A 28 -7.63 -10.28 -3.95
C CYS A 28 -6.93 -11.48 -4.60
N SER A 29 -7.61 -12.62 -4.69
CA SER A 29 -7.06 -13.84 -5.30
C SER A 29 -6.83 -13.68 -6.80
N LEU A 30 -7.77 -13.07 -7.53
CA LEU A 30 -7.63 -12.81 -8.96
C LEU A 30 -6.46 -11.85 -9.23
N SER A 31 -6.29 -10.81 -8.43
CA SER A 31 -5.15 -9.89 -8.54
C SER A 31 -3.81 -10.61 -8.33
N MET A 32 -3.71 -11.52 -7.35
CA MET A 32 -2.49 -12.31 -7.13
C MET A 32 -2.16 -13.21 -8.32
N ILE A 33 -3.14 -13.92 -8.86
CA ILE A 33 -2.97 -14.81 -10.03
C ILE A 33 -2.53 -13.99 -11.24
N TYR A 34 -3.18 -12.85 -11.47
CA TYR A 34 -2.85 -11.96 -12.57
C TYR A 34 -1.41 -11.43 -12.48
N CYS A 35 -1.01 -10.89 -11.32
CA CYS A 35 0.35 -10.38 -11.11
C CYS A 35 1.42 -11.46 -11.31
N THR A 36 1.19 -12.67 -10.79
CA THR A 36 2.13 -13.79 -10.94
C THR A 36 2.21 -14.30 -12.38
N GLY A 37 1.08 -14.35 -13.09
CA GLY A 37 1.03 -14.68 -14.53
C GLY A 37 1.84 -13.69 -15.37
N HIS A 38 1.69 -12.38 -15.13
CA HIS A 38 2.44 -11.35 -15.86
C HIS A 38 3.94 -11.40 -15.60
N ILE A 39 4.37 -11.64 -14.35
CA ILE A 39 5.78 -11.84 -14.04
C ILE A 39 6.34 -13.04 -14.82
N ALA A 40 5.60 -14.15 -14.86
CA ALA A 40 6.02 -15.34 -15.59
C ALA A 40 6.14 -15.07 -17.11
N LEU A 41 5.18 -14.35 -17.69
CA LEU A 41 5.22 -13.94 -19.10
C LEU A 41 6.39 -12.99 -19.39
N GLY A 42 6.66 -12.02 -18.53
CA GLY A 42 7.81 -11.12 -18.65
C GLY A 42 9.12 -11.89 -18.65
N ILE A 43 9.29 -12.85 -17.73
CA ILE A 43 10.47 -13.73 -17.69
C ILE A 43 10.59 -14.57 -18.97
N GLN A 44 9.48 -15.11 -19.49
CA GLN A 44 9.48 -15.87 -20.74
C GLN A 44 9.87 -15.00 -21.94
N HIS A 45 9.34 -13.77 -22.02
CA HIS A 45 9.67 -12.83 -23.08
C HIS A 45 11.16 -12.48 -23.09
N ILE A 46 11.72 -12.18 -21.93
CA ILE A 46 13.15 -11.89 -21.75
C ILE A 46 14.03 -13.09 -22.13
N ARG A 47 13.58 -14.31 -21.85
CA ARG A 47 14.29 -15.53 -22.27
C ARG A 47 14.22 -15.78 -23.78
N ALA A 48 13.13 -15.35 -24.43
CA ALA A 48 12.91 -15.55 -25.85
C ALA A 48 13.63 -14.50 -26.72
N ASP A 49 13.76 -13.26 -26.22
CA ASP A 49 14.44 -12.18 -26.93
C ASP A 49 15.97 -12.24 -26.74
N LYS A 50 16.67 -12.73 -27.77
CA LYS A 50 18.14 -12.80 -27.79
C LYS A 50 18.81 -11.42 -27.82
N ASN A 51 18.07 -10.37 -28.15
CA ASN A 51 18.56 -8.99 -28.23
C ASN A 51 18.04 -8.12 -27.08
N TRP A 52 17.49 -8.74 -26.02
CA TRP A 52 16.97 -8.03 -24.87
C TRP A 52 18.00 -7.05 -24.30
N LYS A 53 17.60 -5.78 -24.17
CA LYS A 53 18.40 -4.75 -23.52
C LYS A 53 17.73 -4.36 -22.22
N TYR A 54 18.52 -4.28 -21.15
CA TYR A 54 18.04 -3.73 -19.89
C TYR A 54 17.59 -2.28 -20.07
N PRO A 55 16.51 -1.86 -19.39
CA PRO A 55 16.11 -0.46 -19.39
C PRO A 55 17.21 0.44 -18.85
N ASN A 56 17.23 1.71 -19.28
CA ASN A 56 18.16 2.71 -18.76
C ASN A 56 18.06 2.76 -17.21
N PRO A 57 19.17 2.65 -16.44
CA PRO A 57 19.13 2.70 -14.98
C PRO A 57 18.70 4.05 -14.39
N ASP A 58 18.72 5.14 -15.16
CA ASP A 58 18.45 6.49 -14.65
C ASP A 58 17.09 6.59 -13.95
N GLY A 59 16.03 6.02 -14.53
CA GLY A 59 14.71 6.01 -13.91
C GLY A 59 14.65 5.19 -12.61
N LEU A 60 15.38 4.07 -12.53
CA LEU A 60 15.53 3.30 -11.29
C LEU A 60 16.24 4.13 -10.21
N LEU A 61 17.33 4.80 -10.57
CA LEU A 61 18.07 5.66 -9.65
C LEU A 61 17.21 6.82 -9.15
N CYS A 62 16.42 7.46 -10.03
CA CYS A 62 15.44 8.47 -9.65
C CYS A 62 14.39 7.92 -8.68
N GLY A 63 13.84 6.72 -8.95
CA GLY A 63 12.87 6.07 -8.06
C GLY A 63 13.44 5.76 -6.66
N LEU A 64 14.65 5.18 -6.62
CA LEU A 64 15.35 4.89 -5.36
C LEU A 64 15.72 6.18 -4.60
N ALA A 65 16.19 7.21 -5.30
CA ALA A 65 16.50 8.51 -4.71
C ALA A 65 15.24 9.17 -4.13
N GLY A 66 14.11 9.12 -4.85
CA GLY A 66 12.82 9.61 -4.38
C GLY A 66 12.37 8.90 -3.10
N ALA A 67 12.48 7.57 -3.06
CA ALA A 67 12.20 6.79 -1.85
C ALA A 67 13.13 7.20 -0.68
N GLY A 68 14.42 7.40 -0.95
CA GLY A 68 15.40 7.88 0.04
C GLY A 68 15.05 9.26 0.61
N ILE A 69 14.70 10.22 -0.26
CA ILE A 69 14.25 11.56 0.14
C ILE A 69 13.01 11.46 1.02
N GLY A 70 12.03 10.61 0.64
CA GLY A 70 10.84 10.36 1.44
C GLY A 70 11.16 9.86 2.86
N GLN A 71 12.15 8.96 2.99
CA GLN A 71 12.60 8.48 4.31
C GLN A 71 13.28 9.60 5.12
N ILE A 72 14.13 10.41 4.49
CA ILE A 72 14.77 11.56 5.14
C ILE A 72 13.70 12.53 5.68
N CYS A 73 12.71 12.89 4.86
CA CYS A 73 11.61 13.75 5.25
C CYS A 73 10.79 13.13 6.40
N CYS A 74 10.51 11.82 6.35
CA CYS A 74 9.81 11.10 7.41
C CYS A 74 10.57 11.16 8.74
N VAL A 75 11.88 10.85 8.73
CA VAL A 75 12.73 10.91 9.94
C VAL A 75 12.80 12.34 10.48
N ALA A 76 12.98 13.34 9.61
CA ALA A 76 13.00 14.74 10.00
C ALA A 76 11.67 15.19 10.64
N TYR A 77 10.54 14.83 10.03
CA TYR A 77 9.23 15.10 10.58
C TYR A 77 9.03 14.47 11.96
N GLN A 78 9.40 13.19 12.12
CA GLN A 78 9.26 12.48 13.40
C GLN A 78 10.20 13.05 14.47
N TYR A 79 11.39 13.49 14.09
CA TYR A 79 12.31 14.20 14.98
C TYR A 79 11.67 15.50 15.49
N LEU A 80 11.22 16.37 14.58
CA LEU A 80 10.59 17.64 14.92
C LEU A 80 9.34 17.43 15.78
N ARG A 81 8.48 16.47 15.39
CA ARG A 81 7.28 16.09 16.14
C ARG A 81 7.64 15.67 17.57
N ARG A 82 8.66 14.82 17.76
CA ARG A 82 9.11 14.39 19.09
C ARG A 82 9.61 15.58 19.92
N GLN A 83 10.40 16.48 19.34
CA GLN A 83 10.91 17.67 20.03
C GLN A 83 9.77 18.59 20.48
N VAL A 84 8.77 18.81 19.62
CA VAL A 84 7.58 19.61 19.96
C VAL A 84 6.77 18.95 21.07
N LEU A 85 6.55 17.64 21.02
CA LEU A 85 5.80 16.91 22.03
C LEU A 85 6.51 16.88 23.39
N LEU A 86 7.84 16.73 23.41
CA LEU A 86 8.63 16.71 24.65
C LEU A 86 8.70 18.08 25.34
N LYS A 87 8.76 19.16 24.57
CA LYS A 87 8.82 20.54 25.10
C LYS A 87 7.45 21.11 25.47
N SER A 88 6.36 20.49 25.05
CA SER A 88 5.02 21.01 25.28
C SER A 88 4.40 20.44 26.55
N SER A 89 4.57 21.16 27.67
CA SER A 89 3.96 20.80 28.96
C SER A 89 2.44 21.03 29.03
N SER A 90 1.81 21.62 28.01
CA SER A 90 0.47 22.23 28.13
C SER A 90 -0.50 21.98 26.96
N LYS A 91 -0.17 21.13 25.97
CA LYS A 91 -1.14 20.85 24.90
C LYS A 91 -2.09 19.74 25.34
N LYS A 92 -3.41 19.96 25.20
CA LYS A 92 -4.44 18.90 25.26
C LYS A 92 -4.07 17.85 24.21
N LEU A 93 -3.34 16.83 24.61
CA LEU A 93 -3.12 15.66 23.78
C LEU A 93 -4.44 14.89 23.73
N ILE A 94 -4.71 14.26 22.58
CA ILE A 94 -5.82 13.31 22.45
C ILE A 94 -5.64 12.15 23.44
N GLN A 95 -4.39 11.82 23.78
CA GLN A 95 -4.06 10.83 24.78
C GLN A 95 -4.09 11.43 26.18
N LEU A 96 -4.96 10.88 27.02
CA LEU A 96 -5.11 11.27 28.43
C LEU A 96 -3.86 10.93 29.27
N ARG A 97 -3.11 9.90 28.87
CA ARG A 97 -1.86 9.50 29.53
C ARG A 97 -0.68 10.20 28.89
N LYS A 98 0.26 10.69 29.71
CA LYS A 98 1.53 11.24 29.24
C LYS A 98 2.26 10.19 28.39
N LEU A 99 2.77 10.65 27.25
CA LEU A 99 3.50 9.82 26.31
C LEU A 99 4.87 9.46 26.92
N GLU A 100 5.05 8.19 27.30
CA GLU A 100 6.34 7.69 27.78
C GLU A 100 7.05 6.94 26.64
N TYR A 101 8.14 7.52 26.14
CA TYR A 101 8.99 6.85 25.17
C TYR A 101 9.94 5.90 25.90
N SER A 102 9.74 4.59 25.73
CA SER A 102 10.64 3.57 26.29
C SER A 102 11.99 3.49 25.57
N ARG A 103 12.12 4.09 24.37
CA ARG A 103 13.31 4.08 23.52
C ARG A 103 13.80 5.48 23.19
N SER A 104 15.10 5.63 22.92
CA SER A 104 15.68 6.85 22.36
C SER A 104 15.24 7.06 20.90
N PHE A 105 15.36 8.29 20.38
CA PHE A 105 15.02 8.56 18.98
C PHE A 105 15.87 7.75 18.01
N VAL A 106 17.17 7.62 18.30
CA VAL A 106 18.09 6.81 17.50
C VAL A 106 17.65 5.35 17.48
N GLN A 107 17.25 4.79 18.63
CA GLN A 107 16.72 3.42 18.70
C GLN A 107 15.44 3.26 17.89
N ASP A 108 14.55 4.26 17.90
CA ASP A 108 13.33 4.24 17.08
C ASP A 108 13.66 4.29 15.56
N VAL A 109 14.63 5.11 15.15
CA VAL A 109 15.10 5.19 13.76
C VAL A 109 15.77 3.88 13.33
N LEU A 110 16.67 3.33 14.15
CA LEU A 110 17.32 2.05 13.86
C LEU A 110 16.29 0.92 13.73
N ALA A 111 15.32 0.86 14.66
CA ALA A 111 14.24 -0.11 14.58
C ALA A 111 13.41 0.06 13.30
N HIS A 112 13.18 1.30 12.85
CA HIS A 112 12.50 1.60 11.58
C HIS A 112 13.32 1.16 10.36
N MET A 113 14.64 1.38 10.37
CA MET A 113 15.53 0.97 9.27
C MET A 113 15.74 -0.55 9.20
N GLN A 114 15.60 -1.25 10.34
CA GLN A 114 15.70 -2.71 10.43
C GLN A 114 14.44 -3.45 9.96
N ARG A 115 13.38 -2.70 9.61
CA ARG A 115 12.14 -3.24 9.10
C ARG A 115 12.39 -3.89 7.73
N VAL A 116 12.07 -5.17 7.62
CA VAL A 116 12.18 -5.98 6.39
C VAL A 116 11.47 -5.28 5.23
N GLU A 117 10.42 -4.55 5.53
CA GLU A 117 9.68 -3.62 4.67
C GLU A 117 10.57 -2.73 3.80
N LEU A 118 11.48 -2.00 4.45
CA LEU A 118 12.33 -1.03 3.78
C LEU A 118 13.38 -1.75 2.92
N PHE A 119 13.85 -2.90 3.42
CA PHE A 119 14.76 -3.77 2.67
C PHE A 119 14.12 -4.42 1.46
N LEU A 120 12.81 -4.68 1.47
CA LEU A 120 12.09 -5.28 0.34
C LEU A 120 11.77 -4.26 -0.76
N LEU A 121 11.72 -2.96 -0.44
CA LEU A 121 11.43 -1.92 -1.43
C LEU A 121 12.52 -1.84 -2.52
N VAL A 122 13.78 -1.92 -2.13
CA VAL A 122 14.93 -1.86 -3.07
C VAL A 122 14.88 -3.00 -4.09
N PRO A 123 14.87 -4.30 -3.71
CA PRO A 123 14.78 -5.38 -4.66
C PRO A 123 13.46 -5.36 -5.42
N TYR A 124 12.35 -4.91 -4.82
CA TYR A 124 11.09 -4.75 -5.55
C TYR A 124 11.25 -3.77 -6.71
N LEU A 125 11.75 -2.55 -6.46
CA LEU A 125 11.95 -1.54 -7.50
C LEU A 125 13.00 -1.99 -8.52
N SER A 126 14.11 -2.56 -8.08
CA SER A 126 15.16 -3.04 -8.98
C SER A 126 14.67 -4.17 -9.88
N LEU A 127 13.97 -5.18 -9.34
CA LEU A 127 13.47 -6.30 -10.13
C LEU A 127 12.38 -5.83 -11.11
N THR A 128 11.40 -5.04 -10.64
CA THR A 128 10.34 -4.53 -11.52
C THR A 128 10.89 -3.64 -12.63
N TRP A 129 11.93 -2.85 -12.35
CA TRP A 129 12.63 -2.07 -13.35
C TRP A 129 13.43 -2.94 -14.33
N MET A 130 14.36 -3.76 -13.83
CA MET A 130 15.31 -4.54 -14.66
C MET A 130 14.61 -5.54 -15.59
N PHE A 131 13.46 -6.07 -15.17
CA PHE A 131 12.66 -7.01 -15.95
C PHE A 131 11.57 -6.33 -16.79
N SER A 132 11.61 -5.00 -16.94
CA SER A 132 10.63 -4.22 -17.71
C SER A 132 9.17 -4.53 -17.33
N LEU A 133 8.91 -4.77 -16.05
CA LEU A 133 7.59 -5.23 -15.58
C LEU A 133 6.61 -4.07 -15.37
N MET A 134 7.09 -2.83 -15.40
CA MET A 134 6.26 -1.64 -15.29
C MET A 134 5.66 -1.25 -16.65
N PRO A 135 4.64 -0.39 -16.69
CA PRO A 135 4.17 0.19 -17.95
C PRO A 135 5.27 0.90 -18.71
N GLU A 136 5.22 0.88 -20.05
CA GLU A 136 6.21 1.55 -20.91
C GLU A 136 6.40 3.04 -20.58
N SER A 137 5.35 3.73 -20.13
CA SER A 137 5.40 5.13 -19.71
C SER A 137 6.34 5.38 -18.54
N TYR A 138 6.62 4.38 -17.69
CA TYR A 138 7.62 4.50 -16.62
C TYR A 138 9.05 4.45 -17.14
N TYR A 139 9.28 3.90 -18.33
CA TYR A 139 10.60 3.84 -18.97
C TYR A 139 10.85 5.01 -19.93
N ASP A 140 9.82 5.79 -20.26
CA ASP A 140 9.93 7.02 -21.02
C ASP A 140 10.19 8.21 -20.09
N ILE A 141 11.47 8.54 -19.93
CA ILE A 141 11.95 9.59 -19.00
C ILE A 141 11.78 10.99 -19.59
N GLU A 142 11.56 11.11 -20.90
CA GLU A 142 11.43 12.39 -21.61
C GLU A 142 9.97 12.87 -21.65
N SER A 143 9.02 11.93 -21.60
CA SER A 143 7.60 12.26 -21.58
C SER A 143 7.18 12.99 -20.30
N PRO A 144 6.36 14.05 -20.41
CA PRO A 144 5.85 14.75 -19.23
C PRO A 144 4.91 13.86 -18.43
N CYS A 145 4.86 14.09 -17.12
CA CYS A 145 3.95 13.37 -16.23
C CYS A 145 2.49 13.66 -16.56
N ASN A 146 1.71 12.62 -16.86
CA ASN A 146 0.27 12.72 -17.01
C ASN A 146 -0.43 12.65 -15.63
N PHE A 147 -0.75 13.81 -15.06
CA PHE A 147 -1.38 13.89 -13.73
C PHE A 147 -2.74 13.21 -13.63
N PHE A 148 -3.47 13.04 -14.73
CA PHE A 148 -4.71 12.28 -14.71
C PHE A 148 -4.45 10.79 -14.47
N HIS A 149 -3.40 10.22 -15.08
CA HIS A 149 -2.98 8.84 -14.80
C HIS A 149 -2.55 8.69 -13.34
N VAL A 150 -1.80 9.66 -12.79
CA VAL A 150 -1.42 9.66 -11.38
C VAL A 150 -2.64 9.66 -10.46
N LEU A 151 -3.65 10.50 -10.75
CA LEU A 151 -4.89 10.52 -9.99
C LEU A 151 -5.61 9.17 -10.03
N VAL A 152 -5.75 8.57 -11.22
CA VAL A 152 -6.40 7.25 -11.36
C VAL A 152 -5.61 6.18 -10.61
N GLN A 153 -4.27 6.18 -10.70
CA GLN A 153 -3.43 5.27 -9.93
C GLN A 153 -3.69 5.44 -8.43
N LEU A 154 -3.74 6.67 -7.91
CA LEU A 154 -4.05 6.92 -6.49
C LEU A 154 -5.44 6.43 -6.08
N LEU A 155 -6.46 6.65 -6.91
CA LEU A 155 -7.82 6.16 -6.65
C LEU A 155 -7.88 4.64 -6.63
N VAL A 156 -7.13 3.97 -7.51
CA VAL A 156 -7.01 2.52 -7.54
C VAL A 156 -6.29 2.01 -6.29
N VAL A 157 -5.15 2.62 -5.92
CA VAL A 157 -4.45 2.29 -4.67
C VAL A 157 -5.40 2.38 -3.49
N ASP A 158 -6.15 3.47 -3.39
CA ASP A 158 -7.06 3.74 -2.27
C ASP A 158 -8.23 2.74 -2.26
N PHE A 159 -8.85 2.48 -3.42
CA PHE A 159 -9.92 1.50 -3.56
C PHE A 159 -9.48 0.11 -3.11
N PHE A 160 -8.33 -0.38 -3.60
CA PHE A 160 -7.83 -1.69 -3.18
C PHE A 160 -7.44 -1.69 -1.71
N THR A 161 -6.78 -0.64 -1.21
CA THR A 161 -6.43 -0.51 0.21
C THR A 161 -7.67 -0.62 1.09
N TYR A 162 -8.75 0.07 0.71
CA TYR A 162 -10.05 -0.02 1.38
C TYR A 162 -10.62 -1.45 1.35
N VAL A 163 -10.66 -2.08 0.18
CA VAL A 163 -11.18 -3.45 0.01
C VAL A 163 -10.40 -4.46 0.85
N PHE A 164 -9.06 -4.37 0.83
CA PHE A 164 -8.19 -5.21 1.66
C PHE A 164 -8.44 -4.97 3.14
N HIS A 165 -8.51 -3.72 3.58
CA HIS A 165 -8.75 -3.37 4.98
C HIS A 165 -10.10 -3.90 5.48
N VAL A 166 -11.16 -3.74 4.68
CA VAL A 166 -12.47 -4.34 4.96
C VAL A 166 -12.36 -5.87 5.02
N GLY A 167 -11.62 -6.49 4.09
CA GLY A 167 -11.36 -7.93 4.05
C GLY A 167 -10.64 -8.45 5.30
N GLU A 168 -9.62 -7.75 5.78
CA GLU A 168 -8.89 -8.09 7.00
C GLU A 168 -9.81 -8.08 8.21
N HIS A 169 -10.67 -7.07 8.35
CA HIS A 169 -11.68 -7.00 9.41
C HIS A 169 -12.75 -8.09 9.34
N THR A 170 -12.91 -8.66 8.16
CA THR A 170 -14.03 -9.50 7.81
C THR A 170 -13.77 -10.99 8.08
N ILE A 171 -12.51 -11.42 7.93
CA ILE A 171 -12.07 -12.81 8.12
C ILE A 171 -11.36 -12.91 9.46
N SER A 172 -11.96 -13.59 10.44
CA SER A 172 -11.46 -13.56 11.84
C SER A 172 -10.00 -13.99 11.96
N ARG A 173 -9.56 -14.99 11.18
CA ARG A 173 -8.18 -15.47 11.18
C ARG A 173 -7.22 -14.41 10.65
N TRP A 174 -7.56 -13.72 9.56
CA TRP A 174 -6.74 -12.62 9.03
C TRP A 174 -6.77 -11.44 9.99
N TYR A 175 -7.94 -11.04 10.47
CA TYR A 175 -8.07 -10.02 11.50
C TYR A 175 -7.12 -10.26 12.67
N ILE A 176 -7.10 -11.47 13.25
CA ILE A 176 -6.24 -11.78 14.39
C ILE A 176 -4.75 -11.73 14.01
N LEU A 177 -4.37 -12.27 12.84
CA LEU A 177 -2.97 -12.40 12.43
C LEU A 177 -2.37 -11.08 11.92
N THR A 178 -3.11 -10.32 11.12
CA THR A 178 -2.57 -9.19 10.37
C THR A 178 -3.03 -7.84 10.90
N HIS A 179 -4.21 -7.78 11.55
CA HIS A 179 -4.87 -6.49 11.79
C HIS A 179 -5.11 -6.14 13.28
N LYS A 180 -5.33 -7.13 14.14
CA LYS A 180 -5.72 -6.97 15.55
C LYS A 180 -4.65 -6.26 16.37
N ALA A 181 -3.37 -6.46 16.04
CA ALA A 181 -2.27 -5.76 16.70
C ALA A 181 -2.35 -4.23 16.51
N HIS A 182 -2.93 -3.76 15.40
CA HIS A 182 -3.08 -2.33 15.08
C HIS A 182 -4.26 -1.67 15.78
N HIS A 183 -5.29 -2.45 16.15
CA HIS A 183 -6.43 -1.97 16.95
C HIS A 183 -6.13 -1.87 18.43
N LYS A 184 -5.05 -2.50 18.90
CA LYS A 184 -4.58 -2.26 20.26
C LYS A 184 -3.99 -0.86 20.29
N PHE A 185 -4.72 0.08 20.88
CA PHE A 185 -4.24 1.44 21.14
C PHE A 185 -3.14 1.42 22.21
N THR A 186 -1.99 0.84 21.85
CA THR A 186 -0.75 0.96 22.59
C THR A 186 -0.13 2.31 22.26
N ASN A 187 0.71 2.81 23.15
CA ASN A 187 1.42 4.06 22.94
C ASN A 187 2.11 4.04 21.56
N PRO A 188 1.65 4.84 20.57
CA PRO A 188 2.08 4.68 19.18
C PRO A 188 3.55 5.09 19.10
N GLN A 189 4.42 4.13 18.78
CA GLN A 189 5.81 4.42 18.47
C GLN A 189 5.85 5.25 17.18
N LEU A 190 6.81 6.17 17.08
CA LEU A 190 6.85 7.20 16.02
C LEU A 190 6.78 6.61 14.60
N PHE A 191 7.34 5.42 14.40
CA PHE A 191 7.45 4.75 13.11
C PHE A 191 6.50 3.54 12.95
N ASN A 192 5.54 3.35 13.87
CA ASN A 192 4.59 2.22 13.87
C ASN A 192 3.35 2.41 13.00
N GLY A 193 3.29 3.48 12.18
CA GLY A 193 2.11 3.78 11.37
C GLY A 193 1.89 2.84 10.18
N MET A 194 2.88 2.05 9.79
CA MET A 194 2.82 1.22 8.58
C MET A 194 3.10 -0.23 8.95
N TYR A 195 2.08 -1.09 9.05
CA TYR A 195 2.28 -2.53 9.27
C TYR A 195 1.62 -3.41 8.20
N ALA A 196 0.97 -2.81 7.20
CA ALA A 196 0.23 -3.50 6.14
C ALA A 196 0.97 -3.46 4.78
N TYR A 197 2.31 -3.50 4.77
CA TYR A 197 3.11 -3.31 3.56
C TYR A 197 3.04 -4.47 2.56
N HIS A 198 2.69 -5.69 2.99
CA HIS A 198 2.39 -6.79 2.06
C HIS A 198 1.21 -6.44 1.15
N ILE A 199 0.24 -5.71 1.69
CA ILE A 199 -0.91 -5.19 0.97
C ILE A 199 -0.46 -4.02 0.08
N VAL A 200 0.38 -3.12 0.58
CA VAL A 200 0.93 -2.02 -0.24
C VAL A 200 1.76 -2.52 -1.42
N ALA A 201 2.65 -3.50 -1.24
CA ALA A 201 3.46 -4.07 -2.33
C ALA A 201 2.58 -4.78 -3.38
N LEU A 202 1.53 -5.48 -2.94
CA LEU A 202 0.54 -6.08 -3.83
C LEU A 202 -0.27 -5.02 -4.58
N ILE A 203 -0.66 -3.94 -3.90
CA ILE A 203 -1.38 -2.82 -4.50
C ILE A 203 -0.50 -2.05 -5.49
N SER A 204 0.78 -1.86 -5.18
CA SER A 204 1.75 -1.26 -6.12
C SER A 204 1.87 -2.10 -7.39
N LEU A 205 1.90 -3.44 -7.28
CA LEU A 205 1.81 -4.32 -8.44
C LEU A 205 0.51 -4.12 -9.21
N ILE A 206 -0.65 -4.10 -8.55
CA ILE A 206 -1.95 -3.86 -9.20
C ILE A 206 -1.96 -2.52 -9.96
N CYS A 207 -1.39 -1.46 -9.38
CA CYS A 207 -1.36 -0.13 -10.00
C CYS A 207 -0.45 -0.06 -11.22
N LEU A 208 0.68 -0.78 -11.20
CA LEU A 208 1.53 -0.96 -12.38
C LEU A 208 0.75 -1.61 -13.53
N TYR A 209 -0.28 -2.42 -13.27
CA TYR A 209 -1.03 -3.05 -14.35
C TYR A 209 -2.28 -2.30 -14.79
N VAL A 210 -2.84 -1.42 -13.96
CA VAL A 210 -4.00 -0.60 -14.36
C VAL A 210 -3.65 0.33 -15.53
N GLU A 211 -2.42 0.85 -15.60
CA GLU A 211 -2.04 1.74 -16.70
C GLU A 211 -2.04 1.03 -18.07
N ASN A 212 -1.67 -0.25 -18.13
CA ASN A 212 -1.77 -1.04 -19.36
C ASN A 212 -3.23 -1.16 -19.82
N TYR A 213 -4.20 -1.21 -18.89
CA TYR A 213 -5.63 -1.16 -19.21
C TYR A 213 -6.12 0.24 -19.56
N LEU A 214 -5.62 1.29 -18.90
CA LEU A 214 -5.99 2.67 -19.24
C LEU A 214 -5.54 3.04 -20.65
N LYS A 215 -4.38 2.54 -21.10
CA LYS A 215 -4.01 2.65 -22.51
C LYS A 215 -5.07 2.01 -23.41
N LEU A 216 -5.51 0.77 -23.13
CA LEU A 216 -6.57 0.11 -23.92
C LEU A 216 -7.91 0.87 -23.94
N LEU A 217 -8.26 1.58 -22.86
CA LEU A 217 -9.51 2.33 -22.75
C LEU A 217 -9.42 3.75 -23.33
N THR A 218 -8.22 4.33 -23.39
CA THR A 218 -8.00 5.69 -23.90
C THR A 218 -7.48 5.73 -25.33
N GLN A 219 -7.07 4.58 -25.90
CA GLN A 219 -6.95 4.46 -27.35
C GLN A 219 -8.32 4.83 -27.94
N PRO A 220 -8.40 5.83 -28.86
CA PRO A 220 -9.64 6.06 -29.58
C PRO A 220 -10.03 4.72 -30.21
N PHE A 221 -11.30 4.34 -30.11
CA PHE A 221 -11.85 3.20 -30.82
C PHE A 221 -11.65 3.43 -32.33
N SER A 222 -10.47 3.11 -32.84
CA SER A 222 -10.18 2.97 -34.27
C SER A 222 -10.76 1.66 -34.79
N ILE A 223 -11.95 1.29 -34.29
CA ILE A 223 -12.80 0.25 -34.86
C ILE A 223 -13.73 0.99 -35.81
N LEU A 224 -13.34 1.05 -37.08
CA LEU A 224 -14.13 1.33 -38.30
C LEU A 224 -13.35 2.20 -39.29
N TYR A 225 -12.22 1.70 -39.77
CA TYR A 225 -11.81 1.91 -41.17
C TYR A 225 -11.12 0.62 -41.63
N PHE A 226 -11.95 -0.39 -41.90
CA PHE A 226 -11.66 -1.39 -42.95
C PHE A 226 -12.11 -0.80 -44.28
#